data_AF-A0A7C5ZTJ1-F1
#
_entry.id   AF-A0A7C5ZTJ1-F1
#
_cell.length_a   1.000
_cell.length_b   1.000
_cell.length_c   1.000
_cell.angle_alpha   90.00
_cell.angle_beta   90.00
_cell.angle_gamma   90.00
#
_symmetry.space_group_name_H-M   'P 1'
#
loop_
_entity.id
_entity.type
_entity.pdbx_description
1 polymer ?
#
loop_
_entity_poly.entity_id
_entity_poly.type
_entity_poly.pdbx_seq_one_letter_code
_entity_poly.pdbx_strand_id
1 'polypeptide(L)'
;MYKKLHFELISLVGVSFILLIAGILPAHGQRRDFVTEPEAELIRKFQSIDKRIEILIKMIDRRLNAAGIAEIKWRGKKDSDEWGPEPTGTRLELLSDIRRIFQKAVDDIDDIASRSENSTETNIVGSGEFNSAVRSLAAAARRLGPIFEQEAAKAENPKERGLLLESADLAKQVIEAESNLPKLTAPNNKSKTKPD
;
A
#
# COMPACT_ATOMS: atom_id res chain seq x y z
N MET A 1 -74.58 -1.21 0.72
CA MET A 1 -73.73 -0.50 -0.26
C MET A 1 -72.38 -0.01 0.32
N TYR A 2 -71.88 -0.60 1.43
CA TYR A 2 -70.59 -0.21 2.06
C TYR A 2 -69.45 -1.24 1.93
N LYS A 3 -69.73 -2.46 1.44
CA LYS A 3 -68.73 -3.53 1.37
C LYS A 3 -67.75 -3.40 0.18
N LYS A 4 -68.06 -2.57 -0.81
CA LYS A 4 -67.24 -2.43 -2.04
C LYS A 4 -66.14 -1.34 -1.91
N LEU A 5 -66.22 -0.47 -0.90
CA LEU A 5 -65.28 0.66 -0.73
C LEU A 5 -64.06 0.31 0.14
N HIS A 6 -64.14 -0.74 0.97
CA HIS A 6 -63.03 -1.17 1.83
C HIS A 6 -62.00 -2.06 1.13
N PHE A 7 -62.34 -2.65 -0.02
CA PHE A 7 -61.46 -3.58 -0.72
C PHE A 7 -60.36 -2.86 -1.55
N GLU A 8 -60.66 -1.67 -2.08
CA GLU A 8 -59.71 -0.88 -2.88
C GLU A 8 -58.68 -0.13 -2.02
N LEU A 9 -59.02 0.27 -0.79
CA LEU A 9 -58.11 1.03 0.08
C LEU A 9 -56.99 0.15 0.69
N ILE A 10 -57.22 -1.16 0.80
CA ILE A 10 -56.24 -2.11 1.36
C ILE A 10 -55.21 -2.52 0.28
N SER A 11 -55.58 -2.45 -1.00
CA SER A 11 -54.69 -2.77 -2.12
C SER A 11 -53.55 -1.75 -2.28
N LEU A 12 -53.81 -0.46 -2.00
CA LEU A 12 -52.79 0.59 -2.16
C LEU A 12 -51.75 0.62 -1.02
N VAL A 13 -52.13 0.19 0.19
CA VAL A 13 -51.23 0.16 1.36
C VAL A 13 -50.37 -1.10 1.38
N GLY A 14 -50.88 -2.22 0.82
CA GLY A 14 -50.12 -3.48 0.71
C GLY A 14 -48.94 -3.43 -0.27
N VAL A 15 -49.05 -2.63 -1.35
CA VAL A 15 -47.98 -2.51 -2.36
C VAL A 15 -46.83 -1.59 -1.88
N SER A 16 -47.11 -0.62 -0.99
CA SER A 16 -46.05 0.24 -0.42
C SER A 16 -45.20 -0.44 0.65
N PHE A 17 -45.69 -1.49 1.32
CA PHE A 17 -44.91 -2.16 2.37
C PHE A 17 -43.92 -3.21 1.83
N ILE A 18 -44.16 -3.73 0.62
CA ILE A 18 -43.27 -4.73 -0.01
C ILE A 18 -42.03 -4.07 -0.65
N LEU A 19 -42.07 -2.77 -0.96
CA LEU A 19 -40.91 -2.03 -1.49
C LEU A 19 -39.88 -1.62 -0.42
N LEU A 20 -40.17 -1.77 0.87
CA LEU A 20 -39.25 -1.38 1.95
C LEU A 20 -38.21 -2.47 2.31
N ILE A 21 -38.32 -3.68 1.75
CA ILE A 21 -37.44 -4.82 2.09
C ILE A 21 -36.33 -5.04 1.03
N ALA A 22 -36.25 -4.19 -0.01
CA ALA A 22 -35.22 -4.32 -1.05
C ALA A 22 -33.86 -3.65 -0.70
N GLY A 23 -33.67 -3.18 0.54
CA GLY A 23 -32.55 -2.30 0.91
C GLY A 23 -31.37 -2.90 1.69
N ILE A 24 -31.33 -4.21 1.96
CA ILE A 24 -30.24 -4.84 2.74
C ILE A 24 -29.40 -5.77 1.86
N LEU A 25 -29.03 -5.31 0.67
CA LEU A 25 -27.85 -5.88 0.02
C LEU A 25 -26.63 -5.24 0.70
N PRO A 26 -25.67 -6.02 1.21
CA PRO A 26 -24.40 -5.46 1.67
C PRO A 26 -23.82 -4.69 0.49
N ALA A 27 -23.66 -3.37 0.67
CA ALA A 27 -23.00 -2.51 -0.27
C ALA A 27 -21.56 -3.03 -0.46
N HIS A 28 -21.35 -3.85 -1.48
CA HIS A 28 -20.04 -4.35 -1.92
C HIS A 28 -19.19 -3.24 -2.57
N GLY A 29 -19.21 -2.05 -1.96
CA GLY A 29 -18.55 -0.84 -2.45
C GLY A 29 -17.64 -0.17 -1.43
N GLN A 30 -17.66 -0.61 -0.17
CA GLN A 30 -16.72 -0.08 0.82
C GLN A 30 -15.36 -0.76 0.62
N ARG A 31 -14.47 -0.09 -0.10
CA ARG A 31 -13.09 -0.54 -0.29
C ARG A 31 -12.47 -0.75 1.08
N ARG A 32 -12.03 -1.97 1.36
CA ARG A 32 -11.32 -2.29 2.60
C ARG A 32 -10.10 -1.37 2.75
N ASP A 33 -9.87 -0.94 3.97
CA ASP A 33 -8.64 -0.23 4.35
C ASP A 33 -7.46 -1.18 4.24
N PHE A 34 -6.53 -0.83 3.35
CA PHE A 34 -5.34 -1.61 3.06
C PHE A 34 -4.21 -1.34 4.07
N VAL A 35 -4.43 -0.39 4.99
CA VAL A 35 -3.53 0.02 6.07
C VAL A 35 -4.28 -0.22 7.39
N THR A 36 -3.66 -0.95 8.31
CA THR A 36 -4.23 -1.17 9.66
C THR A 36 -4.01 0.05 10.55
N GLU A 37 -4.79 0.23 11.62
CA GLU A 37 -4.61 1.39 12.51
C GLU A 37 -3.19 1.50 13.10
N PRO A 38 -2.54 0.42 13.59
CA PRO A 38 -1.16 0.51 14.07
C PRO A 38 -0.17 0.93 12.97
N GLU A 39 -0.37 0.47 11.73
CA GLU A 39 0.45 0.88 10.59
C GLU A 39 0.21 2.33 10.20
N ALA A 40 -1.04 2.81 10.28
CA ALA A 40 -1.38 4.21 10.07
C ALA A 40 -0.72 5.11 11.12
N GLU A 41 -0.68 4.69 12.38
CA GLU A 41 0.05 5.38 13.45
C GLU A 41 1.56 5.43 13.19
N LEU A 42 2.16 4.34 12.70
CA LEU A 42 3.58 4.35 12.30
C LEU A 42 3.83 5.35 11.16
N ILE A 43 2.99 5.37 10.12
CA ILE A 43 3.10 6.34 9.02
C ILE A 43 2.93 7.78 9.53
N ARG A 44 1.99 8.02 10.46
CA ARG A 44 1.79 9.34 11.09
C ARG A 44 3.00 9.76 11.91
N LYS A 45 3.61 8.83 12.66
CA LYS A 45 4.77 9.08 13.52
C LYS A 45 6.05 9.38 12.74
N PHE A 46 6.29 8.70 11.64
CA PHE A 46 7.52 8.81 10.86
C PHE A 46 7.27 9.54 9.54
N GLN A 47 7.36 10.87 9.59
CA GLN A 47 7.08 11.76 8.45
C GLN A 47 8.26 11.92 7.48
N SER A 48 9.49 11.59 7.89
CA SER A 48 10.64 11.63 6.96
C SER A 48 10.46 10.56 5.88
N ILE A 49 10.73 10.93 4.63
CA ILE A 49 10.40 10.08 3.48
C ILE A 49 11.13 8.74 3.54
N ASP A 50 12.39 8.73 3.95
CA ASP A 50 13.18 7.51 4.12
C ASP A 50 12.51 6.52 5.07
N LYS A 51 12.05 6.98 6.24
CA LYS A 51 11.39 6.16 7.25
C LYS A 51 9.99 5.74 6.83
N ARG A 52 9.25 6.64 6.19
CA ARG A 52 7.92 6.32 5.65
C ARG A 52 8.01 5.21 4.61
N ILE A 53 8.98 5.26 3.71
CA ILE A 53 9.21 4.20 2.71
C ILE A 53 9.62 2.88 3.37
N GLU A 54 10.52 2.90 4.37
CA GLU A 54 10.88 1.69 5.14
C GLU A 54 9.64 1.02 5.77
N ILE A 55 8.72 1.82 6.30
CA ILE A 55 7.46 1.33 6.89
C ILE A 55 6.56 0.69 5.82
N LEU A 56 6.36 1.36 4.68
CA LEU A 56 5.54 0.83 3.59
C LEU A 56 6.12 -0.48 3.02
N ILE A 57 7.45 -0.59 2.89
CA ILE A 57 8.12 -1.83 2.49
C ILE A 57 7.81 -2.95 3.50
N LYS A 58 7.92 -2.67 4.80
CA LYS A 58 7.61 -3.66 5.84
C LYS A 58 6.14 -4.06 5.87
N MET A 59 5.23 -3.15 5.51
CA MET A 59 3.80 -3.46 5.35
C MET A 59 3.55 -4.43 4.18
N ILE A 60 4.27 -4.28 3.06
CA ILE A 60 4.23 -5.22 1.93
C ILE A 60 4.72 -6.60 2.38
N ASP A 61 5.86 -6.64 3.07
CA ASP A 61 6.44 -7.87 3.61
C ASP A 61 5.48 -8.63 4.53
N ARG A 62 4.84 -7.94 5.46
CA ARG A 62 3.83 -8.54 6.35
C ARG A 62 2.68 -9.19 5.57
N ARG A 63 2.24 -8.57 4.48
CA ARG A 63 1.14 -9.10 3.65
C ARG A 63 1.59 -10.23 2.74
N LEU A 64 2.84 -10.25 2.28
CA LEU A 64 3.41 -11.38 1.57
C LEU A 64 3.52 -12.63 2.45
N ASN A 65 3.87 -12.45 3.72
CA ASN A 65 3.88 -13.52 4.71
C ASN A 65 2.46 -14.07 4.95
N ALA A 66 1.51 -13.17 5.23
CA ALA A 66 0.11 -13.55 5.42
C ALA A 66 -0.52 -14.22 4.19
N ALA A 67 -0.09 -13.85 2.98
CA ALA A 67 -0.55 -14.46 1.73
C ALA A 67 0.10 -15.82 1.42
N GLY A 68 1.06 -16.27 2.25
CA GLY A 68 1.82 -17.50 2.04
C GLY A 68 2.78 -17.45 0.87
N ILE A 69 3.23 -16.27 0.45
CA ILE A 69 4.11 -16.07 -0.72
C ILE A 69 5.59 -16.02 -0.31
N ALA A 70 5.89 -15.38 0.82
CA ALA A 70 7.25 -15.24 1.31
C ALA A 70 7.30 -15.53 2.80
N GLU A 71 8.22 -16.39 3.24
CA GLU A 71 8.44 -16.61 4.67
C GLU A 71 9.30 -15.48 5.23
N ILE A 72 8.67 -14.56 5.94
CA ILE A 72 9.34 -13.46 6.62
C ILE A 72 9.29 -13.75 8.11
N LYS A 73 10.47 -13.89 8.73
CA LYS A 73 10.59 -14.19 10.16
C LYS A 73 9.97 -13.08 11.01
N TRP A 74 8.71 -13.28 11.40
CA TRP A 74 8.00 -12.46 12.37
C TRP A 74 8.51 -12.78 13.78
N ARG A 75 9.04 -11.79 14.52
CA ARG A 75 9.59 -12.01 15.88
C ARG A 75 8.51 -12.09 16.96
N GLY A 76 7.33 -12.60 16.60
CA GLY A 76 6.21 -12.84 17.50
C GLY A 76 5.80 -11.58 18.28
N LYS A 77 5.90 -11.63 19.61
CA LYS A 77 5.38 -10.60 20.52
C LYS A 77 5.99 -9.22 20.30
N LYS A 78 7.31 -9.12 20.07
CA LYS A 78 7.98 -7.83 19.91
C LYS A 78 7.49 -7.08 18.66
N ASP A 79 7.34 -7.79 17.55
CA ASP A 79 6.85 -7.16 16.34
C ASP A 79 5.33 -6.90 16.42
N SER A 80 4.58 -7.73 17.18
CA SER A 80 3.14 -7.52 17.43
C SER A 80 2.86 -6.26 18.26
N ASP A 81 3.71 -5.92 19.23
CA ASP A 81 3.52 -4.72 20.06
C ASP A 81 3.73 -3.43 19.26
N GLU A 82 4.61 -3.46 18.25
CA GLU A 82 4.94 -2.30 17.42
C GLU A 82 4.01 -2.16 16.19
N TRP A 83 3.67 -3.27 15.54
CA TRP A 83 2.95 -3.26 14.25
C TRP A 83 1.52 -3.79 14.34
N GLY A 84 1.10 -4.22 15.53
CA GLY A 84 -0.17 -4.92 15.71
C GLY A 84 -0.17 -6.36 15.16
N PRO A 85 -1.37 -6.99 15.11
CA PRO A 85 -1.53 -8.36 14.65
C PRO A 85 -1.09 -8.51 13.20
N GLU A 86 -0.85 -9.76 12.78
CA GLU A 86 -0.55 -10.07 11.39
C GLU A 86 -1.72 -9.66 10.49
N PRO A 87 -1.47 -9.09 9.28
CA PRO A 87 -2.54 -8.75 8.36
C PRO A 87 -3.38 -9.97 8.00
N THR A 88 -4.70 -9.84 8.09
CA THR A 88 -5.64 -10.91 7.75
C THR A 88 -6.36 -10.61 6.44
N GLY A 89 -6.90 -11.62 5.77
CA GLY A 89 -7.71 -11.46 4.56
C GLY A 89 -7.58 -12.67 3.64
N THR A 90 -8.39 -12.70 2.60
CA THR A 90 -8.19 -13.63 1.49
C THR A 90 -6.89 -13.30 0.74
N ARG A 91 -6.31 -14.29 0.05
CA ARG A 91 -5.11 -14.07 -0.78
C ARG A 91 -5.29 -12.91 -1.77
N LEU A 92 -6.44 -12.86 -2.45
CA LEU A 92 -6.76 -11.78 -3.39
C LEU A 92 -6.80 -10.40 -2.72
N GLU A 93 -7.37 -10.29 -1.52
CA GLU A 93 -7.39 -9.03 -0.76
C GLU A 93 -5.98 -8.62 -0.34
N LEU A 94 -5.17 -9.56 0.15
CA LEU A 94 -3.79 -9.28 0.55
C LEU A 94 -2.92 -8.84 -0.65
N LEU A 95 -3.11 -9.45 -1.82
CA LEU A 95 -2.46 -9.02 -3.07
C LEU A 95 -2.92 -7.63 -3.49
N SER A 96 -4.22 -7.33 -3.33
CA SER A 96 -4.74 -5.99 -3.59
C SER A 96 -4.12 -4.95 -2.65
N ASP A 97 -3.99 -5.28 -1.37
CA ASP A 97 -3.34 -4.42 -0.37
C ASP A 97 -1.86 -4.20 -0.71
N ILE A 98 -1.11 -5.26 -1.05
CA ILE A 98 0.30 -5.17 -1.47
C ILE A 98 0.45 -4.17 -2.62
N ARG A 99 -0.34 -4.33 -3.69
CA ARG A 99 -0.31 -3.45 -4.86
C ARG A 99 -0.61 -2.00 -4.47
N ARG A 100 -1.59 -1.77 -3.60
CA ARG A 100 -1.96 -0.41 -3.13
C ARG A 100 -0.88 0.23 -2.27
N ILE A 101 -0.22 -0.54 -1.40
CA ILE A 101 0.90 -0.05 -0.58
C ILE A 101 2.09 0.28 -1.44
N PHE A 102 2.40 -0.58 -2.41
CA PHE A 102 3.53 -0.34 -3.32
C PHE A 102 3.27 0.91 -4.17
N GLN A 103 2.06 1.07 -4.73
CA GLN A 103 1.67 2.30 -5.40
C GLN A 103 1.79 3.52 -4.49
N LYS A 104 1.31 3.43 -3.24
CA LYS A 104 1.45 4.53 -2.28
C LYS A 104 2.92 4.92 -2.05
N ALA A 105 3.82 3.95 -1.98
CA ALA A 105 5.25 4.21 -1.83
C ALA A 105 5.84 4.97 -3.04
N VAL A 106 5.36 4.66 -4.25
CA VAL A 106 5.70 5.40 -5.48
C VAL A 106 5.10 6.80 -5.44
N ASP A 107 3.80 6.93 -5.19
CA ASP A 107 3.10 8.21 -5.11
C ASP A 107 3.75 9.14 -4.06
N ASP A 108 4.15 8.59 -2.91
CA ASP A 108 4.82 9.33 -1.84
C ASP A 108 6.20 9.89 -2.25
N ILE A 109 6.91 9.24 -3.17
CA ILE A 109 8.17 9.70 -3.76
C ILE A 109 7.89 10.74 -4.84
N ASP A 110 6.95 10.46 -5.74
CA ASP A 110 6.57 11.34 -6.86
C ASP A 110 6.00 12.67 -6.36
N ASP A 111 5.19 12.65 -5.31
CA ASP A 111 4.66 13.85 -4.64
C ASP A 111 5.77 14.75 -4.10
N ILE A 112 6.86 14.17 -3.60
CA ILE A 112 8.00 14.95 -3.09
C ILE A 112 8.85 15.47 -4.25
N ALA A 113 9.08 14.64 -5.27
CA ALA A 113 9.81 15.03 -6.46
C ALA A 113 9.12 16.22 -7.16
N SER A 114 7.82 16.12 -7.40
CA SER A 114 7.02 17.16 -8.05
C SER A 114 6.93 18.47 -7.26
N ARG A 115 6.94 18.42 -5.92
CA ARG A 115 7.01 19.64 -5.08
C ARG A 115 8.35 20.37 -5.24
N SER A 116 9.44 19.63 -5.40
CA SER A 116 10.77 20.21 -5.57
C SER A 116 10.93 20.94 -6.91
N GLU A 117 10.25 20.48 -7.96
CA GLU A 117 10.27 21.13 -9.27
C GLU A 117 9.50 22.46 -9.28
N ASN A 118 8.48 22.57 -8.43
CA ASN A 118 7.55 23.70 -8.41
C ASN A 118 7.82 24.72 -7.29
N SER A 119 8.81 24.50 -6.42
CA SER A 119 9.16 25.41 -5.31
C SER A 119 10.55 26.01 -5.47
N THR A 120 10.72 27.27 -5.02
CA THR A 120 12.04 27.93 -4.92
C THR A 120 12.85 27.43 -3.72
N GLU A 121 12.31 26.47 -2.96
CA GLU A 121 12.91 25.92 -1.76
C GLU A 121 13.88 24.78 -2.09
N THR A 122 14.85 24.61 -1.18
CA THR A 122 15.90 23.59 -1.09
C THR A 122 15.66 22.35 -1.96
N ASN A 123 16.62 22.02 -2.83
CA ASN A 123 16.56 20.90 -3.77
C ASN A 123 16.33 19.54 -3.07
N ILE A 124 15.07 19.18 -2.83
CA ILE A 124 14.67 17.97 -2.06
C ILE A 124 15.05 16.70 -2.81
N VAL A 125 15.00 16.71 -4.14
CA VAL A 125 15.45 15.61 -5.02
C VAL A 125 16.98 15.39 -4.92
N GLY A 126 17.72 16.39 -4.43
CA GLY A 126 19.13 16.26 -4.06
C GLY A 126 19.39 15.85 -2.61
N SER A 127 18.35 15.78 -1.76
CA SER A 127 18.53 15.48 -0.33
C SER A 127 18.99 14.04 -0.09
N GLY A 128 19.73 13.83 1.00
CA GLY A 128 20.16 12.49 1.42
C GLY A 128 18.97 11.58 1.73
N GLU A 129 17.91 12.12 2.35
CA GLU A 129 16.71 11.37 2.75
C GLU A 129 15.90 10.89 1.54
N PHE A 130 15.63 11.78 0.56
CA PHE A 130 14.92 11.40 -0.66
C PHE A 130 15.69 10.32 -1.44
N ASN A 131 16.99 10.54 -1.67
CA ASN A 131 17.84 9.56 -2.35
C ASN A 131 17.90 8.23 -1.59
N SER A 132 17.96 8.27 -0.25
CA SER A 132 17.90 7.06 0.59
C SER A 132 16.57 6.33 0.42
N ALA A 133 15.45 7.07 0.40
CA ALA A 133 14.12 6.50 0.24
C ALA A 133 13.95 5.79 -1.11
N VAL A 134 14.30 6.45 -2.22
CA VAL A 134 14.22 5.87 -3.57
C VAL A 134 15.10 4.61 -3.67
N ARG A 135 16.34 4.66 -3.16
CA ARG A 135 17.23 3.48 -3.16
C ARG A 135 16.69 2.35 -2.29
N SER A 136 16.08 2.66 -1.15
CA SER A 136 15.46 1.66 -0.28
C SER A 136 14.29 0.97 -0.97
N LEU A 137 13.44 1.76 -1.64
CA LEU A 137 12.34 1.21 -2.43
C LEU A 137 12.86 0.39 -3.62
N ALA A 138 13.91 0.83 -4.31
CA ALA A 138 14.53 0.09 -5.40
C ALA A 138 15.17 -1.22 -4.94
N ALA A 139 15.81 -1.24 -3.77
CA ALA A 139 16.34 -2.46 -3.16
C ALA A 139 15.21 -3.45 -2.85
N ALA A 140 14.08 -2.97 -2.30
CA ALA A 140 12.89 -3.79 -2.11
C ALA A 140 12.31 -4.27 -3.44
N ALA A 141 12.19 -3.40 -4.44
CA ALA A 141 11.69 -3.72 -5.77
C ALA A 141 12.50 -4.84 -6.46
N ARG A 142 13.84 -4.83 -6.35
CA ARG A 142 14.70 -5.91 -6.88
C ARG A 142 14.43 -7.26 -6.23
N ARG A 143 14.09 -7.27 -4.93
CA ARG A 143 13.72 -8.49 -4.20
C ARG A 143 12.30 -8.95 -4.56
N LEU A 144 11.36 -8.00 -4.66
CA LEU A 144 9.94 -8.28 -4.78
C LEU A 144 9.49 -8.56 -6.22
N GLY A 145 10.07 -7.88 -7.22
CA GLY A 145 9.71 -8.03 -8.63
C GLY A 145 9.73 -9.49 -9.11
N PRO A 146 10.85 -10.23 -8.94
CA PRO A 146 10.91 -11.64 -9.32
C PRO A 146 9.90 -12.53 -8.59
N ILE A 147 9.58 -12.22 -7.33
CA ILE A 147 8.57 -12.94 -6.55
C ILE A 147 7.19 -12.73 -7.18
N PHE A 148 6.85 -11.49 -7.52
CA PHE A 148 5.57 -11.18 -8.17
C PHE A 148 5.43 -11.85 -9.53
N GLU A 149 6.48 -11.85 -10.37
CA GLU A 149 6.48 -12.52 -11.67
C GLU A 149 6.32 -14.03 -11.51
N GLN A 150 7.04 -14.63 -10.58
CA GLN A 150 6.97 -16.07 -10.31
C GLN A 150 5.57 -16.48 -9.82
N GLU A 151 4.97 -15.70 -8.91
CA GLU A 151 3.61 -15.99 -8.43
C GLU A 151 2.56 -15.73 -9.49
N ALA A 152 2.73 -14.71 -10.35
CA ALA A 152 1.82 -14.44 -11.47
C ALA A 152 1.79 -15.61 -12.46
N ALA A 153 2.94 -16.23 -12.73
CA ALA A 153 3.04 -17.39 -13.60
C ALA A 153 2.28 -18.62 -13.06
N LYS A 154 2.14 -18.74 -11.73
CA LYS A 154 1.42 -19.83 -11.06
C LYS A 154 -0.06 -19.51 -10.83
N ALA A 155 -0.45 -18.23 -10.85
CA ALA A 155 -1.78 -17.79 -10.48
C ALA A 155 -2.83 -18.28 -11.49
N GLU A 156 -3.77 -19.11 -11.04
CA GLU A 156 -4.92 -19.55 -11.86
C GLU A 156 -5.99 -18.45 -11.96
N ASN A 157 -6.16 -17.68 -10.88
CA ASN A 157 -7.10 -16.57 -10.83
C ASN A 157 -6.60 -15.37 -11.65
N PRO A 158 -7.30 -14.94 -12.72
CA PRO A 158 -6.87 -13.82 -13.55
C PRO A 158 -6.72 -12.50 -12.78
N LYS A 159 -7.51 -12.28 -11.73
CA LYS A 159 -7.42 -11.07 -10.90
C LYS A 159 -6.15 -11.05 -10.06
N GLU A 160 -5.80 -12.19 -9.46
CA GLU A 160 -4.53 -12.31 -8.72
C GLU A 160 -3.35 -12.11 -9.65
N ARG A 161 -3.38 -12.74 -10.84
CA ARG A 161 -2.36 -12.56 -11.86
C ARG A 161 -2.20 -11.09 -12.26
N GLY A 162 -3.31 -10.38 -12.49
CA GLY A 162 -3.28 -8.95 -12.81
C GLY A 162 -2.60 -8.11 -11.73
N LEU A 163 -2.99 -8.30 -10.46
CA LEU A 163 -2.41 -7.56 -9.32
C LEU A 163 -0.91 -7.83 -9.16
N LEU A 164 -0.48 -9.07 -9.38
CA LEU A 164 0.92 -9.47 -9.31
C LEU A 164 1.74 -8.84 -10.46
N LEU A 165 1.23 -8.88 -11.69
CA LEU A 165 1.90 -8.25 -12.84
C LEU A 165 1.99 -6.73 -12.69
N GLU A 166 0.92 -6.07 -12.26
CA GLU A 166 0.95 -4.63 -11.95
C GLU A 166 2.00 -4.30 -10.89
N SER A 167 2.12 -5.13 -9.85
CA SER A 167 3.12 -4.94 -8.79
C SER A 167 4.54 -5.19 -9.30
N ALA A 168 4.75 -6.13 -10.23
CA ALA A 168 6.02 -6.35 -10.90
C ALA A 168 6.41 -5.17 -11.80
N ASP A 169 5.45 -4.57 -12.49
CA ASP A 169 5.70 -3.39 -13.34
C ASP A 169 6.03 -2.15 -12.50
N LEU A 170 5.38 -1.96 -11.35
CA LEU A 170 5.80 -0.94 -10.38
C LEU A 170 7.23 -1.17 -9.91
N ALA A 171 7.62 -2.42 -9.63
CA ALA A 171 8.99 -2.74 -9.24
C ALA A 171 10.01 -2.35 -10.32
N LYS A 172 9.70 -2.60 -11.60
CA LYS A 172 10.55 -2.22 -12.74
C LYS A 172 10.70 -0.70 -12.85
N GLN A 173 9.60 0.04 -12.74
CA GLN A 173 9.60 1.51 -12.78
C GLN A 173 10.47 2.11 -11.67
N VAL A 174 10.38 1.60 -10.44
CA VAL A 174 11.22 2.06 -9.32
C VAL A 174 12.70 1.79 -9.56
N ILE A 175 13.04 0.59 -10.08
CA ILE A 175 14.44 0.23 -10.38
C ILE A 175 15.01 1.15 -11.46
N GLU A 176 14.20 1.46 -12.48
CA GLU A 176 14.57 2.41 -13.52
C GLU A 176 14.75 3.82 -12.96
N ALA A 177 13.83 4.29 -12.12
CA ALA A 177 13.90 5.61 -11.49
C ALA A 177 15.18 5.81 -10.65
N GLU A 178 15.63 4.77 -9.93
CA GLU A 178 16.89 4.83 -9.17
C GLU A 178 18.11 5.12 -10.06
N SER A 179 18.10 4.64 -11.31
CA SER A 179 19.21 4.84 -12.24
C SER A 179 19.42 6.31 -12.63
N ASN A 180 18.39 7.14 -12.44
CA ASN A 180 18.41 8.58 -12.69
C ASN A 180 18.93 9.39 -11.48
N LEU A 181 19.20 8.75 -10.33
CA LEU A 181 19.71 9.45 -9.15
C LEU A 181 21.20 9.78 -9.25
N PRO A 182 21.65 10.88 -8.61
CA PRO A 182 23.08 11.16 -8.44
C PRO A 182 23.78 9.99 -7.75
N LYS A 183 24.96 9.59 -8.22
CA LYS A 183 25.78 8.59 -7.52
C LYS A 183 26.15 9.13 -6.13
N LEU A 184 26.08 8.28 -5.09
CA LEU A 184 26.62 8.63 -3.78
C LEU A 184 28.11 8.94 -3.96
N THR A 185 28.48 10.22 -3.79
CA THR A 185 29.88 10.57 -3.59
C THR A 185 30.29 10.05 -2.22
N ALA A 186 31.43 9.36 -2.15
CA ALA A 186 31.94 8.80 -0.90
C ALA A 186 32.04 9.91 0.17
N PRO A 187 31.76 9.61 1.46
CA PRO A 187 31.86 10.60 2.51
C PRO A 187 33.28 11.20 2.53
N ASN A 188 33.36 12.52 2.37
CA ASN A 188 34.60 13.27 2.41
C ASN A 188 35.19 13.19 3.82
N ASN A 189 36.08 12.23 4.04
CA ASN A 189 36.77 12.03 5.31
C ASN A 189 37.86 13.09 5.48
N LYS A 190 37.45 14.35 5.71
CA LYS A 190 38.33 15.46 6.10
C LYS A 190 37.92 16.00 7.46
N SER A 191 38.15 15.22 8.51
CA SER A 191 38.24 15.78 9.87
C SER A 191 39.13 14.94 10.78
N LYS A 192 40.45 14.89 10.54
CA LYS A 192 41.45 14.69 11.60
C LYS A 192 42.77 15.35 11.19
N THR A 193 42.87 16.67 11.35
CA THR A 193 44.17 17.30 11.62
C THR A 193 44.23 17.55 13.11
N LYS A 194 45.09 16.80 13.77
CA LYS A 194 45.40 16.84 15.20
C LYS A 194 46.04 18.20 15.55
N PRO A 195 45.69 18.85 16.67
CA PRO A 195 46.50 19.95 17.18
C PRO A 195 47.75 19.38 17.86
N ASP A 196 48.92 19.89 17.46
CA ASP A 196 50.16 19.79 18.24
C ASP A 196 50.19 20.86 19.33
#